data_AF-A0A9W4SJG6-F1
#
_entry.id   AF-A0A9W4SJG6-F1
#
_cell.length_a   1.000
_cell.length_b   1.000
_cell.length_c   1.000
_cell.angle_alpha   90.00
_cell.angle_beta   90.00
_cell.angle_gamma   90.00
#
_symmetry.space_group_name_H-M   'P 1'
#
loop_
_entity.id
_entity.type
_entity.pdbx_description
1 polymer ?
#
loop_
_entity_poly.entity_id
_entity_poly.type
_entity_poly.pdbx_seq_one_letter_code
_entity_poly.pdbx_strand_id
1 'polypeptide(L)'
;MNINNGPCKVKDCDKNDPKKYKFKKFTQFSKAKAIKTNTYQNYSYLQINDQLCFSHYLTIVEADRNKNKKRKSEEFNEINIRNDDDYTE
;
A
#
# COMPACT_ATOMS: atom_id res chain seq x y z
N MET A 1 5.98 25.47 6.79
CA MET A 1 5.67 24.16 6.17
C MET A 1 6.98 23.39 6.01
N ASN A 2 7.12 22.19 6.57
CA ASN A 2 8.31 21.36 6.32
C ASN A 2 8.22 20.81 4.89
N ILE A 3 9.16 21.22 4.05
CA ILE A 3 9.23 20.77 2.65
C ILE A 3 9.94 19.41 2.63
N ASN A 4 9.29 18.39 2.06
CA ASN A 4 9.86 17.05 1.90
C ASN A 4 10.44 16.91 0.49
N ASN A 5 11.74 17.18 0.35
CA ASN A 5 12.46 17.18 -0.93
C ASN A 5 13.30 15.92 -1.19
N GLY A 6 13.12 14.86 -0.41
CA GLY A 6 13.97 13.68 -0.50
C GLY A 6 15.40 13.94 0.02
N PRO A 7 16.40 13.13 -0.40
CA PRO A 7 16.27 11.94 -1.26
C PRO A 7 15.55 10.78 -0.57
N CYS A 8 15.22 9.73 -1.33
CA CYS A 8 14.72 8.50 -0.73
C CYS A 8 15.84 7.76 0.00
N LYS A 9 15.66 7.46 1.28
CA LYS A 9 16.67 6.76 2.10
C LYS A 9 16.78 5.26 1.80
N VAL A 10 15.85 4.70 1.04
CA VAL A 10 15.94 3.29 0.61
C VAL A 10 17.20 3.08 -0.22
N LYS A 11 17.99 2.05 0.12
CA LYS A 11 19.21 1.70 -0.61
C LYS A 11 18.87 1.42 -2.07
N ASP A 12 19.78 1.80 -2.97
CA ASP A 12 19.65 1.61 -4.42
C ASP A 12 18.39 2.26 -5.04
N CYS A 13 17.89 3.34 -4.41
CA CYS A 13 16.81 4.15 -4.99
C CYS A 13 17.37 5.30 -5.82
N ASP A 14 16.97 5.35 -7.09
CA ASP A 14 17.32 6.40 -8.07
C ASP A 14 16.38 7.62 -8.02
N LYS A 15 15.30 7.56 -7.24
CA LYS A 15 14.28 8.61 -7.14
C LYS A 15 14.74 9.72 -6.21
N ASN A 16 15.60 10.58 -6.73
CA ASN A 16 16.21 11.69 -5.98
C ASN A 16 15.71 13.07 -6.40
N ASP A 17 15.03 13.19 -7.55
CA ASP A 17 14.53 14.48 -8.06
C ASP A 17 13.18 14.88 -7.41
N PRO A 18 13.13 15.95 -6.58
CA PRO A 18 11.91 16.45 -5.95
C PRO A 18 10.92 17.12 -6.91
N LYS A 19 11.33 17.51 -8.11
CA LYS A 19 10.39 17.99 -9.14
C LYS A 19 9.61 16.84 -9.77
N LYS A 20 10.22 15.66 -9.85
CA LYS A 20 9.65 14.46 -10.47
C LYS A 20 8.95 13.53 -9.48
N TYR A 21 9.45 13.44 -8.24
CA TYR A 21 8.97 12.49 -7.25
C TYR A 21 8.48 13.18 -5.98
N LYS A 22 7.36 12.68 -5.45
CA LYS A 22 6.86 13.10 -4.14
C LYS A 22 7.56 12.30 -3.04
N PHE A 23 7.94 12.98 -1.97
CA PHE A 23 8.55 12.37 -0.80
C PHE A 23 7.63 12.45 0.42
N LYS A 24 7.77 11.46 1.30
CA LYS A 24 7.08 11.37 2.58
C LYS A 24 8.12 11.15 3.68
N LYS A 25 7.97 11.89 4.77
CA LYS A 25 8.76 11.69 5.96
C LYS A 25 8.38 10.36 6.62
N PHE A 26 9.39 9.59 7.01
CA PHE A 26 9.24 8.40 7.83
C PHE A 26 9.08 8.84 9.30
N THR A 27 7.85 8.84 9.76
CA THR A 27 7.49 9.29 11.12
C THR A 27 7.47 8.13 12.10
N GLN A 28 7.32 8.44 13.40
CA GLN A 28 7.11 7.40 14.43
C GLN A 28 5.88 6.53 14.10
N PHE A 29 4.81 7.14 13.62
CA PHE A 29 3.62 6.45 13.14
C PHE A 29 3.93 5.51 11.97
N SER A 30 4.72 6.00 10.99
CA SER A 30 5.16 5.19 9.84
C SER A 30 5.96 3.96 10.27
N LYS A 31 6.87 4.12 11.23
CA LYS A 31 7.66 3.02 11.79
C LYS A 31 6.78 1.99 12.52
N ALA A 32 5.86 2.45 13.37
CA ALA A 32 4.93 1.57 14.07
C ALA A 32 4.08 0.75 13.09
N LYS A 33 3.59 1.37 12.00
CA LYS A 33 2.82 0.67 10.97
C LYS A 33 3.65 -0.35 10.18
N ALA A 34 4.90 0.00 9.83
CA ALA A 34 5.82 -0.92 9.16
C ALA A 34 6.21 -2.13 10.05
N ILE A 35 6.32 -1.93 11.36
CA ILE A 35 6.54 -3.03 12.32
C ILE A 35 5.30 -3.93 12.36
N LYS A 36 4.10 -3.34 12.51
CA LYS A 36 2.82 -4.09 12.56
C LYS A 36 2.58 -4.92 11.29
N THR A 37 3.01 -4.43 10.13
CA THR A 37 2.86 -5.12 8.84
C THR A 37 4.05 -6.02 8.48
N ASN A 38 5.02 -6.17 9.40
CA ASN A 38 6.25 -6.94 9.24
C ASN A 38 7.12 -6.56 8.02
N THR A 39 7.02 -5.30 7.57
CA THR A 39 7.87 -4.79 6.48
C THR A 39 9.15 -4.14 7.01
N TYR A 40 9.14 -3.64 8.25
CA TYR A 40 10.27 -2.88 8.81
C TYR A 40 11.58 -3.70 8.90
N GLN A 41 11.51 -5.03 9.04
CA GLN A 41 12.71 -5.88 9.14
C GLN A 41 13.63 -5.73 7.93
N ASN A 42 13.07 -5.60 6.72
CA ASN A 42 13.82 -5.40 5.47
C ASN A 42 14.40 -3.98 5.33
N TYR A 43 13.92 -3.05 6.16
CA TYR A 43 14.28 -1.63 6.13
C TYR A 43 14.69 -1.12 7.52
N SER A 44 15.31 -1.98 8.33
CA SER A 44 15.66 -1.69 9.73
C SER A 44 16.64 -0.53 9.90
N TYR A 45 17.35 -0.17 8.82
CA TYR A 45 18.22 0.99 8.74
C TYR A 45 17.48 2.34 8.63
N LEU A 46 16.16 2.35 8.39
CA LEU A 46 15.38 3.58 8.35
C LEU A 46 15.19 4.16 9.75
N GLN A 47 15.51 5.45 9.86
CA GLN A 47 15.40 6.26 11.06
C GLN A 47 14.24 7.26 10.96
N ILE A 48 13.73 7.69 12.10
CA ILE A 48 12.70 8.73 12.15
C ILE A 48 13.24 10.01 11.51
N ASN A 49 12.40 10.68 10.72
CA ASN A 49 12.72 11.84 9.88
C ASN A 49 13.41 11.54 8.54
N ASP A 50 13.81 10.29 8.26
CA ASP A 50 14.22 9.93 6.90
C ASP A 50 13.10 10.20 5.91
N GLN A 51 13.47 10.42 4.65
CA GLN A 51 12.50 10.63 3.58
C GLN A 51 12.43 9.41 2.67
N LEU A 52 11.22 9.07 2.25
CA LEU A 52 10.93 7.96 1.33
C LEU A 52 10.24 8.54 0.10
N CYS A 53 10.62 8.10 -1.10
CA CYS A 53 9.82 8.39 -2.27
C CYS A 53 8.44 7.74 -2.11
N PHE A 54 7.42 8.29 -2.77
CA PHE A 54 6.03 7.87 -2.56
C PHE A 54 5.82 6.36 -2.79
N SER A 55 6.50 5.76 -3.78
CA SER A 55 6.40 4.32 -4.01
C SER A 55 6.94 3.50 -2.84
N HIS A 56 8.11 3.85 -2.28
CA HIS A 56 8.67 3.15 -1.12
C HIS A 56 7.86 3.40 0.15
N TYR A 57 7.32 4.60 0.32
CA TYR A 57 6.40 4.86 1.43
C TYR A 57 5.20 3.92 1.36
N LEU A 58 4.62 3.71 0.18
CA LEU A 58 3.48 2.80 0.03
C LEU A 58 3.85 1.35 0.32
N THR A 59 4.98 0.86 -0.18
CA THR A 59 5.38 -0.55 0.02
C THR A 59 5.80 -0.85 1.45
N ILE A 60 6.37 0.13 2.16
CA ILE A 60 6.89 -0.05 3.52
C ILE A 60 5.79 0.25 4.55
N VAL A 61 5.13 1.39 4.43
CA VAL A 61 4.21 1.90 5.46
C VAL A 61 2.76 1.51 5.19
N GLU A 62 2.35 1.46 3.91
CA GLU A 62 0.97 1.17 3.49
C GLU A 62 0.85 -0.21 2.81
N ALA A 63 1.64 -1.18 3.24
CA ALA A 63 1.71 -2.51 2.64
C ALA A 63 0.38 -3.29 2.68
N ASP A 64 -0.50 -2.93 3.61
CA ASP A 64 -1.84 -3.47 3.81
C ASP A 64 -2.91 -2.82 2.91
N ARG A 65 -2.62 -1.67 2.32
CA ARG A 65 -3.58 -0.89 1.51
C ARG A 65 -4.11 -1.66 0.28
N ASN A 66 -3.34 -2.61 -0.24
CA ASN A 66 -3.76 -3.47 -1.35
C ASN A 66 -4.37 -4.81 -0.89
N LYS A 67 -4.21 -5.22 0.38
CA LYS A 67 -4.83 -6.44 0.90
C LYS A 67 -6.35 -6.30 1.01
N ASN A 68 -6.84 -5.09 1.29
CA ASN A 68 -8.27 -4.76 1.35
C ASN A 68 -8.95 -4.65 -0.02
N LYS A 69 -8.20 -4.79 -1.14
CA LYS A 69 -8.78 -4.83 -2.50
C LYS A 69 -9.13 -6.23 -2.98
N LYS A 70 -8.81 -7.29 -2.22
CA LYS A 70 -9.51 -8.57 -2.39
C LYS A 70 -10.95 -8.36 -1.92
N ARG A 71 -11.79 -7.89 -2.84
CA ARG A 71 -13.23 -8.03 -2.74
C ARG A 71 -13.49 -9.50 -2.41
N LYS A 72 -14.20 -9.77 -1.31
CA LYS A 72 -14.84 -11.07 -1.10
C LYS A 72 -15.71 -11.30 -2.34
N SER A 73 -15.29 -12.18 -3.25
CA SER A 73 -16.15 -12.73 -4.29
C SER A 73 -16.70 -14.10 -3.88
N GLU A 74 -16.54 -14.51 -2.62
CA GLU A 74 -16.99 -15.81 -2.10
C GLU A 74 -18.40 -15.77 -1.51
N GLU A 75 -19.26 -14.84 -1.94
CA GLU A 75 -20.67 -14.85 -1.58
C GLU A 75 -21.54 -14.30 -2.72
N PHE A 76 -21.35 -14.83 -3.93
CA PHE A 76 -22.41 -14.83 -4.95
C PHE A 76 -22.98 -16.25 -4.97
N ASN A 77 -23.76 -16.58 -3.95
CA ASN A 77 -24.56 -17.79 -3.94
C ASN A 77 -25.54 -17.73 -5.12
N GLU A 78 -25.32 -18.65 -6.07
CA GLU A 78 -26.30 -19.29 -6.93
C GLU A 78 -27.47 -18.42 -7.41
N ILE A 79 -27.33 -17.84 -8.60
CA ILE A 79 -28.51 -17.47 -9.39
C ILE A 79 -29.16 -18.80 -9.83
N ASN A 80 -30.18 -19.25 -9.09
CA ASN A 80 -31.09 -20.28 -9.58
C ASN A 80 -31.94 -19.66 -10.70
N ILE A 81 -31.46 -19.78 -11.94
CA ILE A 81 -32.30 -19.59 -13.12
C ILE A 81 -33.35 -20.71 -13.07
N ARG A 82 -34.58 -20.37 -12.68
CA ARG A 82 -35.73 -21.22 -12.98
C ARG A 82 -35.92 -21.15 -14.49
N ASN A 83 -35.77 -22.27 -15.19
CA ASN A 83 -36.19 -22.36 -16.58
C ASN A 83 -37.72 -22.22 -16.59
N ASP A 84 -38.22 -21.20 -17.28
CA ASP A 84 -39.64 -20.98 -17.54
C ASP A 84 -40.13 -21.95 -18.63
N ASP A 85 -40.06 -23.26 -18.36
CA ASP A 85 -40.59 -24.30 -19.24
C ASP A 85 -41.76 -25.02 -18.53
N ASP A 86 -42.90 -24.34 -18.38
CA ASP A 86 -44.20 -25.03 -18.23
C ASP A 86 -45.36 -24.13 -18.69
N TYR A 87 -45.55 -24.02 -20.01
CA TYR A 87 -46.83 -23.64 -20.61
C TYR A 87 -47.52 -24.95 -21.02
N THR A 88 -48.43 -25.46 -20.18
CA THR A 88 -49.40 -26.48 -20.59
C THR A 88 -50.56 -25.79 -21.31
N GLU A 89 -50.87 -26.28 -22.52
CA GLU A 89 -52.01 -25.92 -23.36
C GLU A 89 -53.36 -26.41 -22.80
#